data_AF-A0A1H4B835-F1
#
_entry.id   AF-A0A1H4B835-F1
#
_cell.length_a   1.000
_cell.length_b   1.000
_cell.length_c   1.000
_cell.angle_alpha   90.00
_cell.angle_beta   90.00
_cell.angle_gamma   90.00
#
_symmetry.space_group_name_H-M   'P 1'
#
loop_
_entity.id
_entity.type
_entity.pdbx_description
1 polymer ?
#
loop_
_entity_poly.entity_id
_entity_poly.type
_entity_poly.pdbx_seq_one_letter_code
_entity_poly.pdbx_strand_id
1 'polypeptide(L)'
;MMNRTVSAAARSLAAGAAVAMALHGPAAAQGTDDPAPSEPPLGALLEDLLRPGGPIDQMTQSAREAIEALQQRTGPWADALGAVIANPDAYETPKTLPNGDIVIRRRAEPSDEPDETPPPPPIDL
;
A
#
# COMPACT_ATOMS: atom_id res chain seq x y z
N MET A 1 42.33 -53.12 -9.59
CA MET A 1 43.34 -52.75 -10.62
C MET A 1 43.59 -51.25 -10.48
N MET A 2 44.57 -50.87 -9.65
CA MET A 2 45.89 -50.31 -10.04
C MET A 2 45.81 -48.83 -10.48
N ASN A 3 46.23 -47.88 -9.64
CA ASN A 3 47.62 -47.35 -9.48
C ASN A 3 48.10 -46.68 -10.78
N ARG A 4 48.70 -45.49 -10.85
CA ARG A 4 49.41 -44.57 -9.93
C ARG A 4 49.80 -43.37 -10.80
N THR A 5 49.85 -42.16 -10.26
CA THR A 5 50.96 -41.26 -10.56
C THR A 5 51.25 -40.41 -9.33
N VAL A 6 52.38 -40.74 -8.73
CA VAL A 6 53.06 -40.06 -7.64
C VAL A 6 54.06 -39.10 -8.30
N SER A 7 54.18 -37.87 -7.80
CA SER A 7 55.45 -37.19 -7.49
C SER A 7 55.19 -35.69 -7.31
N ALA A 8 55.33 -35.11 -6.12
CA ALA A 8 56.55 -34.92 -5.31
C ALA A 8 57.28 -33.61 -5.67
N ALA A 9 57.27 -32.66 -4.72
CA ALA A 9 58.35 -31.72 -4.41
C ALA A 9 57.81 -30.80 -3.28
N ALA A 10 57.89 -31.16 -2.00
CA ALA A 10 59.07 -31.18 -1.12
C ALA A 10 59.64 -29.79 -0.79
N ARG A 11 59.59 -29.48 0.53
CA ARG A 11 60.48 -28.58 1.31
C ARG A 11 60.15 -27.09 1.17
N SER A 12 59.88 -26.34 2.24
CA SER A 12 60.73 -26.22 3.43
C SER A 12 59.95 -25.87 4.71
N LEU A 13 60.38 -26.53 5.79
CA LEU A 13 60.09 -26.20 7.18
C LEU A 13 60.80 -24.90 7.61
N ALA A 14 60.12 -24.09 8.41
CA ALA A 14 60.67 -23.42 9.59
C ALA A 14 59.48 -22.90 10.42
N ALA A 15 59.02 -23.66 11.42
CA ALA A 15 59.46 -23.56 12.82
C ALA A 15 58.87 -22.33 13.52
N GLY A 16 57.70 -22.54 14.15
CA GLY A 16 57.10 -21.62 15.11
C GLY A 16 56.31 -22.42 16.15
N ALA A 17 57.00 -22.77 17.24
CA ALA A 17 56.60 -23.31 18.53
C ALA A 17 55.20 -23.94 18.75
N ALA A 18 55.26 -25.16 19.28
CA ALA A 18 54.21 -25.93 19.91
C ALA A 18 53.54 -25.23 21.12
N VAL A 19 52.36 -25.77 21.47
CA VAL A 19 51.92 -26.18 22.82
C VAL A 19 50.49 -25.72 23.17
N ALA A 20 49.62 -26.74 23.28
CA ALA A 20 48.50 -26.91 24.20
C ALA A 20 47.38 -25.85 24.25
N MET A 21 46.17 -26.24 23.83
CA MET A 21 45.11 -26.65 24.77
C MET A 21 43.86 -27.05 23.97
N ALA A 22 43.74 -28.35 23.70
CA ALA A 22 42.44 -28.98 23.55
C ALA A 22 41.72 -28.84 24.90
N LEU A 23 40.85 -27.85 25.06
CA LEU A 23 39.88 -27.74 26.17
C LEU A 23 38.84 -26.61 25.96
N HIS A 24 38.52 -26.23 24.71
CA HIS A 24 37.35 -25.36 24.47
C HIS A 24 36.07 -26.20 24.46
N GLY A 25 35.72 -26.73 25.63
CA GLY A 25 34.36 -27.15 25.93
C GLY A 25 33.40 -25.95 25.92
N PRO A 26 32.07 -26.18 25.89
CA PRO A 26 31.07 -25.11 25.96
C PRO A 26 31.05 -24.55 27.39
N ALA A 27 32.03 -23.71 27.70
CA ALA A 27 32.19 -23.05 28.98
C ALA A 27 31.60 -21.64 28.90
N ALA A 28 30.27 -21.53 28.84
CA ALA A 28 29.53 -20.37 29.32
C ALA A 28 28.02 -20.64 29.35
N ALA A 29 27.59 -21.53 30.25
CA ALA A 29 26.39 -21.26 31.06
C ALA A 29 26.74 -20.18 32.10
N GLN A 30 27.25 -19.02 31.63
CA GLN A 30 27.42 -17.86 32.48
C GLN A 30 26.02 -17.30 32.69
N GLY A 31 25.43 -17.65 33.83
CA GLY A 31 24.40 -16.84 34.45
C GLY A 31 25.02 -15.48 34.75
N THR A 32 25.08 -14.62 33.74
CA THR A 32 24.93 -13.20 33.97
C THR A 32 23.50 -13.05 34.47
N ASP A 33 23.38 -12.83 35.78
CA ASP A 33 22.27 -12.10 36.39
C ASP A 33 22.30 -10.67 35.80
N ASP A 34 22.12 -10.58 34.47
CA ASP A 34 21.88 -9.33 33.79
C ASP A 34 20.49 -8.95 34.29
N PRO A 35 20.34 -7.81 35.00
CA PRO A 35 19.02 -7.39 35.41
C PRO A 35 18.15 -7.34 34.14
N ALA A 36 17.05 -8.10 34.16
CA ALA A 36 16.11 -8.11 33.04
C ALA A 36 15.85 -6.65 32.64
N PRO A 37 15.89 -6.30 31.34
CA PRO A 37 15.69 -4.93 30.92
C PRO A 37 14.37 -4.44 31.52
N SER A 38 14.48 -3.51 32.46
CA SER A 38 13.31 -2.97 33.16
C SER A 38 12.38 -2.40 32.10
N GLU A 39 11.19 -2.98 31.97
CA GLU A 39 10.20 -2.46 31.04
C GLU A 39 9.93 -0.98 31.39
N PRO A 40 9.96 -0.08 30.39
CA PRO A 40 9.67 1.31 30.64
C PRO A 40 8.24 1.44 31.18
N PRO A 41 8.00 2.31 32.17
CA PRO A 41 6.65 2.53 32.67
C PRO A 41 5.76 3.04 31.54
N LEU A 42 4.49 2.61 31.53
CA LEU A 42 3.51 2.98 30.49
C LEU A 42 3.45 4.50 30.22
N GLY A 43 3.64 5.32 31.26
CA GLY A 43 3.70 6.78 31.12
C GLY A 43 4.84 7.26 30.22
N ALA A 44 6.03 6.67 30.34
CA ALA A 44 7.18 7.02 29.50
C ALA A 44 6.97 6.61 28.03
N LEU A 45 6.29 5.48 27.80
CA LEU A 45 5.91 5.04 26.46
C LEU A 45 4.87 5.97 25.83
N LEU A 46 3.87 6.41 26.60
CA LEU A 46 2.88 7.39 26.13
C LEU A 46 3.52 8.74 25.81
N GLU A 47 4.43 9.22 26.66
CA GLU A 47 5.17 10.46 26.47
C GLU A 47 6.00 10.41 25.17
N ASP A 48 6.66 9.28 24.91
CA ASP A 48 7.44 9.07 23.68
C ASP A 48 6.53 9.00 22.44
N LEU A 49 5.37 8.35 22.58
CA LEU A 49 4.37 8.20 21.51
C LEU A 49 3.73 9.54 21.12
N LEU A 50 3.45 10.41 22.11
CA LEU A 50 2.82 11.72 21.98
C LEU A 50 3.83 12.86 21.76
N ARG A 51 5.13 12.57 21.79
CA ARG A 51 6.16 13.58 21.55
C ARG A 51 5.95 14.21 20.17
N PRO A 52 6.09 15.54 20.02
CA PRO A 52 6.08 16.18 18.71
C PRO A 52 7.11 15.56 17.77
N GLY A 53 6.68 15.16 16.57
CA GLY A 53 7.49 14.40 15.61
C GLY A 53 7.66 12.92 15.96
N GLY A 54 6.98 12.46 17.01
CA GLY A 54 6.94 11.07 17.43
C GLY A 54 6.12 10.18 16.48
N PRO A 55 5.93 8.91 16.85
CA PRO A 55 5.31 7.92 15.97
C PRO A 55 3.89 8.31 15.53
N ILE A 56 3.09 8.93 16.41
CA ILE A 56 1.72 9.35 16.07
C ILE A 56 1.71 10.48 15.03
N ASP A 57 2.62 11.45 15.15
CA ASP A 57 2.73 12.54 14.17
C ASP A 57 3.15 12.00 12.80
N GLN A 58 4.09 11.06 12.76
CA GLN A 58 4.53 10.41 11.52
C GLN A 58 3.41 9.55 10.89
N MET A 59 2.64 8.82 11.70
CA MET A 59 1.46 8.08 11.24
C MET A 59 0.39 9.04 10.70
N THR A 60 0.16 10.17 11.37
CA THR A 60 -0.82 11.17 10.93
C THR A 60 -0.39 11.82 9.61
N GLN A 61 0.90 12.13 9.48
CA GLN A 61 1.45 12.71 8.26
C GLN A 61 1.35 11.74 7.08
N SER A 62 1.78 10.49 7.26
CA SER A 62 1.66 9.46 6.23
C SER A 62 0.20 9.16 5.86
N ALA A 63 -0.72 9.19 6.85
CA ALA A 63 -2.15 9.05 6.58
C ALA A 63 -2.69 10.22 5.74
N ARG A 64 -2.28 11.46 6.01
CA ARG A 64 -2.66 12.62 5.18
C ARG A 64 -2.15 12.47 3.75
N GLU A 65 -0.87 12.12 3.58
CA GLU A 65 -0.28 11.91 2.26
C GLU A 65 -1.00 10.78 1.49
N ALA A 66 -1.35 9.69 2.16
CA ALA A 66 -2.12 8.60 1.56
C ALA A 66 -3.53 9.04 1.14
N ILE A 67 -4.20 9.85 1.97
CA ILE A 67 -5.52 10.41 1.65
C ILE A 67 -5.42 11.37 0.47
N GLU A 68 -4.42 12.25 0.44
CA GLU A 68 -4.19 13.17 -0.68
C GLU A 68 -3.90 12.42 -1.97
N ALA A 69 -3.04 11.40 -1.94
CA ALA A 69 -2.75 10.54 -3.08
C ALA A 69 -3.99 9.77 -3.55
N LEU A 70 -4.83 9.31 -2.62
CA LEU A 70 -6.11 8.70 -2.94
C LEU A 70 -7.03 9.71 -3.62
N GLN A 71 -7.22 10.90 -3.04
CA GLN A 71 -8.04 11.98 -3.60
C GLN A 71 -7.57 12.41 -5.00
N GLN A 72 -6.27 12.51 -5.25
CA GLN A 72 -5.75 12.83 -6.58
C GLN A 72 -6.10 11.75 -7.61
N ARG A 73 -6.13 10.48 -7.19
CA ARG A 73 -6.42 9.34 -8.07
C ARG A 73 -7.92 9.11 -8.25
N THR A 74 -8.72 9.28 -7.21
CA THR A 74 -10.16 8.95 -7.19
C THR A 74 -11.06 10.15 -7.27
N GLY A 75 -10.56 11.36 -7.01
CA GLY A 75 -11.32 12.62 -7.05
C GLY A 75 -12.07 12.82 -8.35
N PRO A 76 -11.42 12.74 -9.53
CA PRO A 76 -12.12 12.90 -10.81
C PRO A 76 -13.23 11.86 -11.04
N TRP A 77 -13.04 10.63 -10.55
CA TRP A 77 -14.07 9.60 -10.62
C TRP A 77 -15.21 9.85 -9.63
N ALA A 78 -14.89 10.32 -8.42
CA ALA A 78 -15.87 10.71 -7.41
C ALA A 78 -16.73 11.90 -7.88
N ASP A 79 -16.13 12.87 -8.57
CA ASP A 79 -16.84 14.00 -9.18
C ASP A 79 -17.77 13.54 -10.30
N ALA A 80 -17.30 12.62 -11.16
CA ALA A 80 -18.13 12.03 -12.21
C ALA A 80 -19.31 11.24 -11.62
N LEU A 81 -19.07 10.48 -10.55
CA LEU A 81 -20.11 9.76 -9.82
C LEU A 81 -21.10 10.73 -9.16
N GLY A 82 -20.59 11.81 -8.56
CA GLY A 82 -21.39 12.88 -7.97
C GLY A 82 -22.30 13.57 -8.98
N ALA A 83 -21.83 13.83 -10.19
CA ALA A 83 -22.64 14.40 -11.27
C ALA A 83 -23.79 13.47 -11.71
N VAL A 84 -23.57 12.15 -11.71
CA VAL A 84 -24.64 11.17 -11.97
C VAL A 84 -25.65 11.14 -10.82
N ILE A 85 -25.18 11.20 -9.58
CA ILE A 85 -26.04 11.23 -8.38
C ILE A 85 -26.83 12.55 -8.29
N ALA A 86 -26.27 13.68 -8.73
CA ALA A 86 -26.91 14.98 -8.68
C ALA A 86 -28.11 15.12 -9.65
N ASN A 87 -28.14 14.34 -10.73
CA ASN A 87 -29.24 14.28 -11.69
C ASN A 87 -29.66 12.82 -11.96
N PRO A 88 -30.26 12.13 -10.97
CA PRO A 88 -30.62 10.73 -11.10
C PRO A 88 -31.72 10.52 -12.16
N ASP A 89 -32.58 11.52 -12.39
CA ASP A 89 -33.66 11.48 -13.37
C ASP A 89 -33.18 11.56 -14.83
N ALA A 90 -31.95 12.06 -15.03
CA ALA A 90 -31.30 12.11 -16.35
C ALA A 90 -30.85 10.72 -16.83
N TYR A 91 -30.94 9.69 -15.99
CA TYR A 91 -30.52 8.33 -16.32
C TYR A 91 -31.67 7.33 -16.12
N GLU A 92 -31.61 6.23 -16.86
CA GLU A 92 -32.48 5.08 -16.66
C GLU A 92 -31.99 4.22 -15.48
N THR A 93 -32.90 3.44 -14.90
CA THR A 93 -32.54 2.49 -13.83
C THR A 93 -31.45 1.52 -14.33
N PRO A 94 -30.35 1.33 -13.56
CA PRO A 94 -29.27 0.43 -13.96
C PRO A 94 -29.76 -1.00 -14.22
N LYS A 95 -29.29 -1.61 -15.31
CA LYS A 95 -29.60 -3.02 -15.65
C LYS A 95 -28.33 -3.86 -15.62
N THR A 96 -28.39 -4.97 -14.87
CA THR A 96 -27.32 -5.98 -14.83
C THR A 96 -27.42 -6.91 -16.03
N LEU A 97 -26.29 -7.13 -16.72
CA LEU A 97 -26.16 -8.05 -17.84
C LEU A 97 -25.81 -9.48 -17.38
N PRO A 98 -25.99 -10.50 -18.23
CA PRO A 98 -25.68 -11.89 -17.88
C PRO A 98 -24.20 -12.16 -17.52
N ASN A 99 -23.28 -11.29 -17.93
CA ASN A 99 -21.86 -11.36 -17.59
C ASN A 99 -21.51 -10.68 -16.26
N GLY A 100 -22.46 -10.00 -15.61
CA GLY A 100 -22.24 -9.26 -14.36
C GLY A 100 -21.95 -7.77 -14.53
N ASP A 101 -21.82 -7.27 -15.77
CA ASP A 101 -21.64 -5.84 -16.01
C ASP A 101 -22.94 -5.06 -15.76
N ILE A 102 -22.80 -3.77 -15.41
CA ILE A 102 -23.92 -2.86 -15.18
C ILE A 102 -23.94 -1.79 -16.28
N VAL A 103 -25.09 -1.64 -16.94
CA VAL A 103 -25.31 -0.60 -17.95
C VAL A 103 -26.21 0.49 -17.37
N ILE A 104 -25.75 1.75 -17.49
CA ILE A 104 -26.51 2.95 -17.13
C ILE A 104 -26.66 3.78 -18.42
N ARG A 105 -27.90 4.08 -18.82
CA ARG A 105 -28.21 4.85 -20.04
C ARG A 105 -28.70 6.23 -19.66
N ARG A 106 -28.26 7.25 -20.39
CA ARG A 106 -28.84 8.60 -20.27
C ARG A 106 -30.21 8.60 -20.93
N ARG A 107 -31.21 9.15 -20.24
CA ARG A 107 -32.55 9.40 -20.79
C ARG A 107 -32.43 10.44 -21.90
N ALA A 108 -33.12 10.24 -23.02
CA ALA A 108 -33.21 11.26 -24.05
C ALA A 108 -33.86 12.52 -23.46
N GLU A 109 -33.24 13.68 -23.66
CA GLU A 109 -33.88 14.95 -23.36
C GLU A 109 -35.10 15.09 -24.29
N PRO A 110 -36.27 15.51 -23.77
CA PRO A 110 -37.37 15.84 -24.66
C PRO A 110 -36.87 16.93 -25.62
N SER A 111 -36.97 16.68 -26.93
CA SER A 111 -36.60 17.69 -27.92
C SER A 111 -37.42 18.95 -27.69
N ASP A 112 -36.75 20.07 -27.42
CA ASP A 112 -37.31 21.43 -27.45
C ASP A 112 -37.56 21.89 -28.92
N GLU A 113 -37.88 20.97 -29.84
CA GLU A 113 -38.36 21.40 -31.14
C GLU A 113 -39.75 22.01 -30.93
N PRO A 114 -39.92 23.33 -31.15
CA PRO A 114 -41.24 23.92 -31.07
C PRO A 114 -42.10 23.23 -32.12
N ASP A 115 -43.17 22.59 -31.67
CA ASP A 115 -44.24 22.07 -32.53
C ASP A 115 -44.59 23.21 -33.49
N GLU A 116 -44.24 23.06 -34.78
CA GLU A 116 -44.44 24.06 -35.82
C GLU A 116 -45.93 24.36 -35.84
N THR A 117 -46.34 25.43 -35.16
CA THR A 117 -47.73 25.85 -35.14
C THR A 117 -48.06 26.22 -36.58
N PRO A 118 -49.03 25.56 -37.24
CA PRO A 118 -49.31 25.84 -38.63
C PRO A 118 -49.65 27.33 -38.77
N PRO A 119 -49.15 27.99 -39.84
CA PRO A 119 -49.33 29.43 -40.01
C PRO A 119 -50.83 29.79 -39.95
N PRO A 120 -51.19 30.91 -39.29
CA PRO A 120 -52.58 31.31 -39.19
C PRO A 120 -53.19 31.46 -40.59
N PRO A 121 -54.48 31.09 -40.78
CA PRO A 121 -55.12 31.23 -42.08
C PRO A 121 -55.08 32.68 -42.55
N PRO A 122 -54.96 32.92 -43.87
CA PRO A 122 -54.94 34.27 -44.42
C PRO A 122 -56.21 35.03 -44.01
N ILE A 123 -56.02 36.23 -43.46
CA ILE A 123 -57.11 37.16 -43.15
C ILE A 123 -57.42 37.91 -44.45
N ASP A 124 -58.57 37.62 -45.05
CA ASP A 124 -59.11 38.44 -46.13
C ASP A 124 -59.61 39.78 -45.54
N LEU A 125 -59.00 40.90 -45.97
CA LEU A 125 -59.39 42.28 -45.65
C LEU A 125 -60.24 42.89 -46.76
#